data_AF-A0A0G0BDD0-F1
#
_entry.id   AF-A0A0G0BDD0-F1
#
_cell.length_a   1.000
_cell.length_b   1.000
_cell.length_c   1.000
_cell.angle_alpha   90.00
_cell.angle_beta   90.00
_cell.angle_gamma   90.00
#
_symmetry.space_group_name_H-M   'P 1'
#
loop_
_entity.id
_entity.type
_entity.pdbx_description
1 polymer ?
#
loop_
_entity_poly.entity_id
_entity_poly.type
_entity_poly.pdbx_seq_one_letter_code
_entity_poly.pdbx_strand_id
1 'polypeptide(L)'
;MKTKIIFWGLASLLFLFTGVQGVKAGSAVLTWDANTESDLAGYRIYYDTSSHTGTCPSGYPNHVDVSTGDNVGYWLSGLTTGQVYYFQVTALDDSDNESDCSTNPGEGSKTVTATSLRSDVDHSSSTGSSDALLILRKSLGLAMDQTAWVTNRVTGDANCDSSATSTDALLALRYSVGLSMTTTSWCE
;
A
#
# COMPACT_ATOMS: atom_id res chain seq x y z
N MET A 1 -24.60 -34.78 57.85
CA MET A 1 -25.21 -33.97 56.76
C MET A 1 -24.09 -33.51 55.84
N LYS A 2 -24.11 -33.89 54.56
CA LYS A 2 -23.08 -33.56 53.55
C LYS A 2 -23.67 -32.47 52.64
N THR A 3 -23.13 -31.25 52.70
CA THR A 3 -23.57 -30.15 51.82
C THR A 3 -22.70 -30.13 50.58
N LYS A 4 -23.28 -30.47 49.43
CA LYS A 4 -22.69 -30.29 48.10
C LYS A 4 -22.87 -28.83 47.69
N ILE A 5 -21.77 -28.11 47.43
CA ILE A 5 -21.80 -26.79 46.77
C ILE A 5 -21.51 -27.03 45.29
N ILE A 6 -22.50 -26.74 44.44
CA ILE A 6 -22.40 -26.81 42.98
C ILE A 6 -22.00 -25.41 42.51
N PHE A 7 -20.79 -25.23 41.98
CA PHE A 7 -20.39 -23.98 41.32
C PHE A 7 -20.90 -24.01 39.87
N TRP A 8 -21.88 -23.17 39.56
CA TRP A 8 -22.23 -22.81 38.18
C TRP A 8 -21.27 -21.73 37.69
N GLY A 9 -20.74 -21.93 36.50
CA GLY A 9 -19.68 -21.14 35.91
C GLY A 9 -20.05 -19.68 35.64
N LEU A 10 -19.07 -18.82 35.85
CA LEU A 10 -18.88 -17.58 35.10
C LEU A 10 -17.39 -17.50 34.79
N ALA A 11 -17.01 -18.08 33.67
CA ALA A 11 -15.70 -17.85 33.07
C ALA A 11 -15.68 -16.39 32.60
N SER A 12 -15.20 -15.50 33.46
CA SER A 12 -14.83 -14.15 33.06
C SER A 12 -13.53 -14.25 32.25
N LEU A 13 -13.68 -14.50 30.95
CA LEU A 13 -12.60 -14.42 29.99
C LEU A 13 -12.32 -12.94 29.77
N LEU A 14 -11.41 -12.39 30.56
CA LEU A 14 -10.86 -11.06 30.31
C LEU A 14 -10.03 -11.16 29.02
N PHE A 15 -10.69 -10.95 27.88
CA PHE A 15 -10.02 -10.71 26.62
C PHE A 15 -9.24 -9.42 26.78
N LEU A 16 -7.95 -9.54 27.10
CA LEU A 16 -6.97 -8.53 26.74
C LEU A 16 -7.04 -8.41 25.22
N PHE A 17 -7.86 -7.47 24.73
CA PHE A 17 -7.66 -6.87 23.43
C PHE A 17 -6.32 -6.15 23.53
N THR A 18 -5.23 -6.89 23.39
CA THR A 18 -4.02 -6.32 22.81
C THR A 18 -4.47 -5.82 21.46
N GLY A 19 -4.74 -4.52 21.37
CA GLY A 19 -5.02 -3.89 20.10
C GLY A 19 -3.89 -4.29 19.20
N VAL A 20 -4.19 -5.13 18.21
CA VAL A 20 -3.34 -5.24 17.04
C VAL A 20 -3.41 -3.84 16.48
N GLN A 21 -2.40 -3.02 16.77
CA GLN A 21 -2.20 -1.77 16.05
C GLN A 21 -2.08 -2.23 14.61
N GLY A 22 -3.17 -2.10 13.86
CA GLY A 22 -3.17 -2.44 12.45
C GLY A 22 -1.98 -1.71 11.87
N VAL A 23 -1.00 -2.46 11.34
CA VAL A 23 0.12 -1.87 10.63
C VAL A 23 -0.53 -1.13 9.48
N LYS A 24 -0.66 0.19 9.61
CA LYS A 24 -1.31 1.03 8.61
C LYS A 24 -0.42 0.97 7.38
N ALA A 25 -0.90 0.30 6.34
CA ALA A 25 -0.16 0.15 5.10
C ALA A 25 -0.20 1.47 4.33
N GLY A 26 0.91 2.20 4.35
CA GLY A 26 1.19 3.30 3.46
C GLY A 26 1.79 2.80 2.14
N SER A 27 1.78 3.67 1.14
CA SER A 27 2.45 3.46 -0.14
C SER A 27 3.22 4.70 -0.55
N ALA A 28 4.26 4.51 -1.36
CA ALA A 28 5.06 5.58 -1.93
C ALA A 28 5.22 5.38 -3.44
N VAL A 29 5.08 6.46 -4.19
CA VAL A 29 5.42 6.50 -5.62
C VAL A 29 6.84 7.04 -5.75
N LEU A 30 7.70 6.23 -6.36
CA LEU A 30 9.07 6.60 -6.70
C LEU A 30 9.14 6.80 -8.21
N THR A 31 9.84 7.84 -8.63
CA THR A 31 10.11 8.14 -10.04
C THR A 31 11.58 8.48 -10.18
N TRP A 32 12.22 7.96 -11.22
CA TRP A 32 13.63 8.22 -11.54
C TRP A 32 13.82 8.29 -13.05
N ASP A 33 14.91 8.91 -13.47
CA ASP A 33 15.25 9.01 -14.89
C ASP A 33 15.72 7.66 -15.42
N ALA A 34 15.21 7.28 -16.60
CA ALA A 34 15.60 6.02 -17.24
C ALA A 34 17.05 6.04 -17.70
N ASN A 35 17.72 4.91 -17.50
CA ASN A 35 19.00 4.53 -18.06
C ASN A 35 18.80 4.13 -19.52
N THR A 36 19.80 4.36 -20.37
CA THR A 36 19.73 4.12 -21.82
C THR A 36 20.67 3.01 -22.29
N GLU A 37 21.30 2.34 -21.33
CA GLU A 37 22.21 1.22 -21.51
C GLU A 37 21.48 0.01 -22.13
N SER A 38 22.12 -0.64 -23.11
CA SER A 38 21.49 -1.71 -23.90
C SER A 38 21.34 -3.04 -23.17
N ASP A 39 22.08 -3.21 -22.08
CA ASP A 39 22.14 -4.37 -21.20
C ASP A 39 21.35 -4.15 -19.90
N LEU A 40 20.56 -3.07 -19.80
CA LEU A 40 19.72 -2.79 -18.64
C LEU A 40 18.59 -3.82 -18.53
N ALA A 41 18.61 -4.61 -17.45
CA ALA A 41 17.58 -5.57 -17.11
C ALA A 41 16.50 -5.01 -16.16
N GLY A 42 16.85 -3.99 -15.36
CA GLY A 42 15.95 -3.48 -14.34
C GLY A 42 16.57 -2.46 -13.38
N TYR A 43 15.83 -2.21 -12.30
CA TYR A 43 16.21 -1.36 -11.19
C TYR A 43 16.01 -2.10 -9.88
N ARG A 44 16.88 -1.86 -8.91
CA ARG A 44 16.70 -2.29 -7.52
C ARG A 44 16.46 -1.07 -6.64
N ILE A 45 15.36 -1.09 -5.91
CA ILE A 45 14.95 -0.02 -5.02
C ILE A 45 15.20 -0.45 -3.59
N TYR A 46 16.06 0.26 -2.89
CA TYR A 46 16.32 0.10 -1.47
C TYR A 46 15.47 1.05 -0.65
N TYR A 47 14.97 0.57 0.49
CA TYR A 47 14.18 1.40 1.40
C TYR A 47 14.39 1.07 2.87
N ASP A 48 14.46 2.12 3.71
CA ASP A 48 14.48 1.97 5.16
C ASP A 48 13.91 3.21 5.88
N THR A 49 13.56 3.04 7.15
CA THR A 49 13.16 4.09 8.09
C THR A 49 14.34 4.88 8.67
N SER A 50 15.56 4.34 8.54
CA SER A 50 16.79 5.03 8.92
C SER A 50 17.45 5.67 7.69
N SER A 51 17.96 6.89 7.86
CA SER A 51 18.78 7.51 6.83
C SER A 51 20.11 6.75 6.73
N HIS A 52 20.44 6.31 5.51
CA HIS A 52 21.69 5.66 5.22
C HIS A 52 22.53 6.56 4.32
N THR A 53 23.78 6.75 4.70
CA THR A 53 24.79 7.51 3.96
C THR A 53 25.81 6.60 3.28
N GLY A 54 25.54 5.28 3.27
CA GLY A 54 26.43 4.25 2.74
C GLY A 54 26.24 3.94 1.26
N THR A 55 27.13 3.10 0.73
CA THR A 55 27.07 2.55 -0.64
C THR A 55 26.13 1.35 -0.68
N CYS A 56 25.17 1.35 -1.60
CA CYS A 56 24.33 0.20 -1.95
C CYS A 56 25.23 -0.94 -2.43
N PRO A 57 24.93 -2.22 -2.08
CA PRO A 57 23.85 -2.71 -1.22
C PRO A 57 24.13 -2.61 0.28
N SER A 58 25.34 -2.20 0.70
CA SER A 58 25.80 -2.27 2.09
C SER A 58 25.04 -1.29 3.00
N GLY A 59 24.08 -1.83 3.76
CA GLY A 59 23.40 -1.12 4.85
C GLY A 59 21.88 -1.08 4.73
N TYR A 60 21.30 -1.46 3.59
CA TYR A 60 19.85 -1.49 3.42
C TYR A 60 19.30 -2.92 3.63
N PRO A 61 18.44 -3.16 4.64
CA PRO A 61 17.89 -4.48 4.89
C PRO A 61 16.76 -4.86 3.93
N ASN A 62 16.09 -3.88 3.32
CA ASN A 62 14.97 -4.11 2.42
C ASN A 62 15.26 -3.58 1.02
N HIS A 63 14.94 -4.37 0.00
CA HIS A 63 14.97 -3.97 -1.40
C HIS A 63 13.83 -4.62 -2.18
N VAL A 64 13.52 -4.07 -3.34
CA VAL A 64 12.64 -4.67 -4.35
C VAL A 64 13.23 -4.49 -5.74
N ASP A 65 13.15 -5.55 -6.54
CA ASP A 65 13.64 -5.56 -7.91
C ASP A 65 12.49 -5.28 -8.88
N VAL A 66 12.75 -4.38 -9.82
CA VAL A 66 11.81 -3.88 -10.82
C VAL A 66 12.39 -4.16 -12.19
N SER A 67 11.81 -5.10 -12.93
CA SER A 67 12.25 -5.41 -14.28
C SER A 67 11.85 -4.32 -15.28
N THR A 68 12.69 -4.10 -16.29
CA THR A 68 12.40 -3.12 -17.35
C THR A 68 11.18 -3.52 -18.17
N GLY A 69 10.16 -2.68 -18.09
CA GLY A 69 9.02 -2.64 -19.00
C GLY A 69 8.43 -1.23 -18.92
N ASP A 70 9.09 -0.27 -19.56
CA ASP A 70 8.68 1.13 -19.78
C ASP A 70 8.32 2.01 -18.55
N ASN A 71 8.55 1.56 -17.31
CA ASN A 71 8.15 2.30 -16.12
C ASN A 71 9.34 3.05 -15.47
N VAL A 72 9.41 4.37 -15.70
CA VAL A 72 10.23 5.36 -14.96
C VAL A 72 9.69 5.65 -13.54
N GLY A 73 9.02 4.66 -12.94
CA GLY A 73 8.51 4.76 -11.59
C GLY A 73 7.92 3.47 -11.05
N TYR A 74 7.88 3.36 -9.73
CA TYR A 74 7.42 2.17 -9.01
C TYR A 74 6.53 2.54 -7.83
N TRP A 75 5.45 1.79 -7.70
CA TRP A 75 4.52 1.88 -6.58
C TRP A 75 4.95 0.88 -5.51
N LEU A 76 5.52 1.38 -4.41
CA LEU A 76 5.90 0.57 -3.27
C LEU A 76 4.79 0.60 -2.21
N SER A 77 4.10 -0.52 -2.03
CA SER A 77 3.06 -0.71 -0.99
C SER A 77 3.59 -1.43 0.25
N GLY A 78 2.84 -1.39 1.36
CA GLY A 78 3.17 -2.13 2.59
C GLY A 78 4.13 -1.39 3.52
N LEU A 79 4.32 -0.09 3.29
CA LEU A 79 5.06 0.80 4.18
C LEU A 79 4.21 1.15 5.40
N THR A 80 4.78 1.75 6.44
CA THR A 80 4.01 2.21 7.60
C THR A 80 3.55 3.65 7.40
N THR A 81 2.25 3.91 7.50
CA THR A 81 1.69 5.26 7.36
C THR A 81 2.24 6.22 8.42
N GLY A 82 2.61 7.43 8.00
CA GLY A 82 3.14 8.47 8.89
C GLY A 82 4.59 8.26 9.31
N GLN A 83 5.23 7.21 8.79
CA GLN A 83 6.65 6.95 8.96
C GLN A 83 7.44 7.58 7.81
N VAL A 84 8.59 8.16 8.13
CA VAL A 84 9.54 8.64 7.11
C VAL A 84 10.34 7.45 6.59
N TYR A 85 10.42 7.34 5.27
CA TYR A 85 11.25 6.37 4.59
C TYR A 85 12.29 7.06 3.70
N TYR A 86 13.44 6.42 3.57
CA TYR A 86 14.56 6.82 2.74
C TYR A 86 14.73 5.79 1.63
N PHE A 87 14.80 6.28 0.40
CA PHE A 87 14.85 5.45 -0.80
C PHE A 87 16.14 5.69 -1.57
N GLN A 88 16.69 4.63 -2.15
CA GLN A 88 17.79 4.67 -3.11
C GLN A 88 17.50 3.70 -4.25
N VAL A 89 17.97 4.03 -5.46
CA VAL A 89 17.77 3.20 -6.65
C VAL A 89 19.12 2.90 -7.30
N THR A 90 19.30 1.66 -7.75
CA THR A 90 20.43 1.20 -8.58
C THR A 90 19.92 0.53 -9.84
N ALA A 91 20.71 0.54 -10.90
CA ALA A 91 20.43 -0.18 -12.14
C ALA A 91 21.00 -1.61 -12.06
N LEU A 92 20.29 -2.56 -12.65
CA LEU A 92 20.71 -3.95 -12.82
C LEU A 92 20.89 -4.27 -14.30
N ASP A 93 21.98 -4.94 -14.65
CA ASP A 93 22.20 -5.46 -15.99
C ASP A 93 21.69 -6.90 -16.17
N ASP A 94 21.67 -7.40 -17.42
CA ASP A 94 21.26 -8.77 -17.77
C ASP A 94 22.10 -9.89 -17.11
N SER A 95 23.25 -9.53 -16.53
CA SER A 95 24.14 -10.43 -15.79
C SER A 95 24.01 -10.27 -14.27
N ASP A 96 23.00 -9.53 -13.79
CA ASP A 96 22.76 -9.20 -12.38
C ASP A 96 23.90 -8.38 -11.74
N ASN A 97 24.68 -7.64 -12.55
CA ASN A 97 25.60 -6.63 -12.03
C ASN A 97 24.82 -5.37 -11.68
N GLU A 98 25.16 -4.80 -10.54
CA GLU A 98 24.48 -3.63 -9.98
C GLU A 98 25.34 -2.37 -10.11
N SER A 99 24.72 -1.25 -10.48
CA SER A 99 25.39 0.05 -10.56
C SER A 99 25.67 0.66 -9.18
N ASP A 100 26.46 1.73 -9.16
CA ASP A 100 26.53 2.63 -7.99
C ASP A 100 25.14 3.24 -7.68
N CYS A 101 24.92 3.65 -6.42
CA CYS A 101 23.65 4.30 -6.03
C CYS A 101 23.40 5.60 -6.80
N SER A 102 22.12 5.93 -6.97
CA SER A 102 21.69 7.28 -7.38
C SER A 102 22.36 8.38 -6.55
N THR A 103 23.01 9.33 -7.25
CA THR A 103 23.80 10.41 -6.64
C THR A 103 22.87 11.52 -6.15
N ASN A 104 22.32 11.41 -4.94
CA ASN A 104 22.00 12.55 -4.06
C ASN A 104 21.37 12.09 -2.72
N PRO A 105 22.14 12.04 -1.61
CA PRO A 105 21.61 11.70 -0.28
C PRO A 105 20.64 12.74 0.31
N GLY A 106 20.34 13.85 -0.41
CA GLY A 106 19.44 14.92 0.03
C GLY A 106 18.03 14.90 -0.59
N GLU A 107 17.78 14.13 -1.66
CA GLU A 107 16.49 14.11 -2.38
C GLU A 107 15.68 12.80 -2.19
N GLY A 108 16.29 11.77 -1.58
CA GLY A 108 15.70 10.44 -1.40
C GLY A 108 14.81 10.25 -0.17
N SER A 109 14.62 11.27 0.68
CA SER A 109 13.69 11.17 1.80
C SER A 109 12.28 11.51 1.33
N LYS A 110 11.37 10.52 1.34
CA LYS A 110 9.95 10.76 1.11
C LYS A 110 9.21 10.43 2.39
N THR A 111 8.52 11.44 2.94
CA THR A 111 7.48 11.18 3.93
C THR A 111 6.38 10.40 3.25
N VAL A 112 6.19 9.14 3.66
CA VAL A 112 5.11 8.29 3.16
C VAL A 112 3.82 8.80 3.76
N THR A 113 3.26 9.80 3.09
CA THR A 113 1.88 10.21 3.27
C THR A 113 1.07 9.19 2.50
N ALA A 114 0.03 8.59 3.09
CA ALA A 114 -0.79 7.62 2.40
C ALA A 114 -1.15 8.18 1.02
N THR A 115 -0.60 7.60 -0.05
CA THR A 115 -1.16 7.81 -1.38
C THR A 115 -2.56 7.23 -1.26
N SER A 116 -3.56 8.11 -1.26
CA SER A 116 -4.97 7.73 -1.16
C SER A 116 -5.21 6.60 -2.15
N LEU A 117 -5.44 5.40 -1.60
CA LEU A 117 -5.84 4.24 -2.38
C LEU A 117 -7.12 4.63 -3.12
N ARG A 118 -7.22 4.31 -4.41
CA ARG A 118 -8.39 4.68 -5.20
C ARG A 118 -9.65 4.07 -4.62
N SER A 119 -9.52 2.89 -3.99
CA SER A 119 -10.59 2.25 -3.25
C SER A 119 -10.73 2.67 -1.79
N ASP A 120 -9.86 3.52 -1.23
CA ASP A 120 -10.06 4.16 0.09
C ASP A 120 -10.76 5.51 -0.13
N VAL A 121 -12.08 5.45 -0.23
CA VAL A 121 -12.89 6.60 -0.64
C VAL A 121 -13.27 7.50 0.53
N ASP A 122 -13.07 7.03 1.76
CA ASP A 122 -13.27 7.80 2.99
C ASP A 122 -11.97 8.24 3.68
N HIS A 123 -10.81 7.94 3.09
CA HIS A 123 -9.48 8.24 3.61
C HIS A 123 -9.24 7.68 5.02
N SER A 124 -9.90 6.56 5.36
CA SER A 124 -9.67 5.85 6.61
C SER A 124 -8.31 5.14 6.65
N SER A 125 -7.56 5.16 5.54
CA SER A 125 -6.33 4.40 5.32
C SER A 125 -6.59 2.88 5.29
N SER A 126 -7.81 2.48 4.96
CA SER A 126 -8.21 1.09 4.80
C SER A 126 -9.20 0.97 3.67
N THR A 127 -9.03 -0.03 2.81
CA THR A 127 -10.07 -0.42 1.85
C THR A 127 -10.91 -1.54 2.44
N GLY A 128 -12.18 -1.24 2.67
CA GLY A 128 -13.13 -2.13 3.31
C GLY A 128 -14.50 -2.17 2.64
N SER A 129 -15.43 -2.84 3.32
CA SER A 129 -16.84 -2.86 2.93
C SER A 129 -17.49 -1.48 3.02
N SER A 130 -17.00 -0.60 3.91
CA SER A 130 -17.41 0.80 4.00
C SER A 130 -17.14 1.54 2.69
N ASP A 131 -15.94 1.38 2.13
CA ASP A 131 -15.57 2.01 0.86
C ASP A 131 -16.37 1.45 -0.30
N ALA A 132 -16.46 0.12 -0.38
CA ALA A 132 -17.27 -0.55 -1.41
C ALA A 132 -18.72 -0.06 -1.39
N LEU A 133 -19.31 0.15 -0.21
CA LEU A 133 -20.67 0.67 -0.09
C LEU A 133 -20.77 2.13 -0.55
N LEU A 134 -19.77 2.96 -0.26
CA LEU A 134 -19.72 4.35 -0.70
C LEU A 134 -19.55 4.45 -2.23
N ILE A 135 -18.70 3.60 -2.82
CA ILE A 135 -18.55 3.47 -4.28
C ILE A 135 -19.88 3.03 -4.91
N LEU A 136 -20.53 2.01 -4.34
CA LEU A 136 -21.83 1.54 -4.82
C LEU A 136 -22.89 2.64 -4.73
N ARG A 137 -22.94 3.38 -3.61
CA ARG A 137 -23.83 4.53 -3.43
C ARG A 137 -23.61 5.58 -4.52
N LYS A 138 -22.35 5.91 -4.82
CA LYS A 138 -21.97 6.83 -5.90
C LYS A 138 -22.41 6.31 -7.27
N SER A 139 -22.21 5.03 -7.56
CA SER A 139 -22.58 4.39 -8.83
C SER A 139 -24.09 4.40 -9.08
N LEU A 140 -24.89 4.37 -8.01
CA LEU A 140 -26.36 4.46 -8.06
C LEU A 140 -26.87 5.90 -8.23
N GLY A 141 -25.97 6.89 -8.30
CA GLY A 141 -26.35 8.31 -8.40
C GLY A 141 -26.98 8.86 -7.11
N LEU A 142 -26.80 8.16 -5.99
CA LEU A 142 -27.30 8.63 -4.70
C LEU A 142 -26.47 9.81 -4.22
N ALA A 143 -27.11 10.68 -3.44
CA ALA A 143 -26.47 11.86 -2.89
C ALA A 143 -25.36 11.44 -1.91
N MET A 144 -24.17 12.01 -2.10
CA MET A 144 -22.97 11.76 -1.29
C MET A 144 -22.75 12.84 -0.22
N ASP A 145 -23.60 13.87 -0.21
CA ASP A 145 -23.63 14.82 0.89
C ASP A 145 -23.93 14.05 2.19
N GLN A 146 -23.25 14.43 3.27
CA GLN A 146 -23.33 13.76 4.57
C GLN A 146 -22.72 12.35 4.63
N THR A 147 -22.00 11.92 3.60
CA THR A 147 -21.16 10.71 3.66
C THR A 147 -19.70 11.09 3.92
N ALA A 148 -18.88 10.10 4.29
CA ALA A 148 -17.43 10.27 4.41
C ALA A 148 -16.71 10.32 3.05
N TRP A 149 -17.44 10.30 1.93
CA TRP A 149 -16.88 10.30 0.58
C TRP A 149 -16.03 11.53 0.31
N VAL A 150 -14.79 11.29 -0.09
CA VAL A 150 -13.87 12.33 -0.54
C VAL A 150 -14.01 12.53 -2.05
N THR A 151 -14.07 13.79 -2.49
CA THR A 151 -14.24 14.11 -3.91
C THR A 151 -12.88 14.34 -4.57
N ASN A 152 -12.44 13.39 -5.40
CA ASN A 152 -11.32 13.52 -6.33
C ASN A 152 -11.72 12.91 -7.69
N ARG A 153 -10.97 13.25 -8.75
CA ARG A 153 -11.11 12.68 -10.10
C ARG A 153 -10.94 11.15 -10.13
N VAL A 154 -10.22 10.59 -9.16
CA VAL A 154 -9.85 9.16 -9.10
C VAL A 154 -10.51 8.40 -7.95
N THR A 155 -11.30 9.06 -7.10
CA THR A 155 -11.88 8.41 -5.92
C THR A 155 -12.95 7.39 -6.34
N GLY A 156 -12.77 6.15 -5.91
CA GLY A 156 -13.67 5.04 -6.19
C GLY A 156 -13.55 4.43 -7.58
N ASP A 157 -12.56 4.86 -8.37
CA ASP A 157 -12.18 4.28 -9.67
C ASP A 157 -11.02 3.31 -9.44
N ALA A 158 -11.36 2.11 -8.97
CA ALA A 158 -10.42 1.07 -8.52
C ALA A 158 -9.85 0.25 -9.69
N ASN A 159 -10.46 0.36 -10.88
CA ASN A 159 -10.00 -0.30 -12.10
C ASN A 159 -9.39 0.64 -13.17
N CYS A 160 -9.35 1.95 -12.89
CA CYS A 160 -8.74 2.98 -13.74
C CYS A 160 -9.42 3.13 -15.10
N ASP A 161 -10.68 2.72 -15.20
CA ASP A 161 -11.51 2.97 -16.38
C ASP A 161 -12.08 4.40 -16.40
N SER A 162 -11.67 5.24 -15.44
CA SER A 162 -12.12 6.62 -15.23
C SER A 162 -13.57 6.74 -14.77
N SER A 163 -14.17 5.64 -14.28
CA SER A 163 -15.53 5.60 -13.78
C SER A 163 -15.59 4.91 -12.42
N ALA A 164 -16.27 5.52 -11.44
CA ALA A 164 -16.57 4.86 -10.18
C ALA A 164 -17.90 4.09 -10.30
N THR A 165 -17.82 2.78 -10.52
CA THR A 165 -18.96 1.89 -10.81
C THR A 165 -19.14 0.81 -9.75
N SER A 166 -20.19 -0.02 -9.90
CA SER A 166 -20.35 -1.22 -9.08
C SER A 166 -19.22 -2.23 -9.29
N THR A 167 -18.53 -2.21 -10.43
CA THR A 167 -17.34 -3.02 -10.68
C THR A 167 -16.23 -2.67 -9.69
N ASP A 168 -16.00 -1.37 -9.47
CA ASP A 168 -15.01 -0.86 -8.52
C ASP A 168 -15.37 -1.20 -7.08
N ALA A 169 -16.65 -1.13 -6.73
CA ALA A 169 -17.14 -1.56 -5.42
C ALA A 169 -16.86 -3.06 -5.18
N LEU A 170 -17.05 -3.91 -6.21
CA LEU A 170 -16.74 -5.33 -6.12
C LEU A 170 -15.24 -5.59 -5.98
N LEU A 171 -14.40 -4.80 -6.66
CA LEU A 171 -12.95 -4.90 -6.54
C LEU A 171 -12.47 -4.49 -5.14
N ALA A 172 -12.98 -3.39 -4.60
CA ALA A 172 -12.71 -2.95 -3.23
C ALA A 172 -13.12 -4.04 -2.22
N LEU A 173 -14.29 -4.67 -2.43
CA LEU A 173 -14.73 -5.77 -1.57
C LEU A 173 -13.81 -7.00 -1.71
N ARG A 174 -13.45 -7.40 -2.93
CA ARG A 174 -12.53 -8.51 -3.21
C ARG A 174 -11.19 -8.32 -2.50
N TYR A 175 -10.63 -7.12 -2.60
CA TYR A 175 -9.42 -6.73 -1.89
C TYR A 175 -9.60 -6.83 -0.37
N SER A 176 -10.70 -6.28 0.17
CA SER A 176 -10.96 -6.25 1.62
C SER A 176 -11.08 -7.63 2.27
N VAL A 177 -11.48 -8.66 1.50
CA VAL A 177 -11.56 -10.05 1.97
C VAL A 177 -10.29 -10.87 1.69
N GLY A 178 -9.21 -10.22 1.20
CA GLY A 178 -7.91 -10.85 0.96
C GLY A 178 -7.89 -11.80 -0.25
N LEU A 179 -8.83 -11.66 -1.19
CA LEU A 179 -8.80 -12.44 -2.42
C LEU A 179 -7.74 -11.89 -3.36
N SER A 180 -7.09 -12.80 -4.11
CA SER A 180 -6.05 -12.43 -5.08
C SER A 180 -6.57 -11.45 -6.13
N MET A 181 -5.84 -10.37 -6.41
CA MET A 181 -6.21 -9.34 -7.40
C MET A 181 -5.51 -9.51 -8.76
N THR A 182 -4.68 -10.55 -8.93
CA THR A 182 -3.80 -10.72 -10.11
C THR A 182 -4.54 -10.93 -11.44
N THR A 183 -5.80 -11.36 -11.38
CA THR A 183 -6.66 -11.59 -12.56
C THR A 183 -7.72 -10.51 -12.75
N THR A 184 -7.68 -9.45 -11.96
CA THR A 184 -8.61 -8.31 -12.09
C THR A 184 -7.95 -7.11 -12.73
N SER A 185 -8.76 -6.23 -13.30
CA SER A 185 -8.34 -4.90 -13.75
C SER A 185 -7.99 -3.95 -12.58
N TRP A 186 -7.52 -4.48 -11.44
CA TRP A 186 -7.17 -3.69 -10.27
C TRP A 186 -6.00 -2.78 -10.56
N CYS A 187 -6.13 -1.51 -10.23
CA CYS A 187 -5.09 -0.53 -10.44
C CYS A 187 -4.93 0.35 -9.19
N GLU A 188 -4.13 -0.14 -8.26
CA GLU A 188 -3.64 0.70 -7.17
C GLU A 188 -2.13 0.83 -7.27
#